data_AF-A0A016QS37-F1
#
_entry.id   AF-A0A016QS37-F1
#
_cell.length_a   1.000
_cell.length_b   1.000
_cell.length_c   1.000
_cell.angle_alpha   90.00
_cell.angle_beta   90.00
_cell.angle_gamma   90.00
#
_symmetry.space_group_name_H-M   'P 1'
#
loop_
_entity.id
_entity.type
_entity.pdbx_description
1 polymer ?
#
loop_
_entity_poly.entity_id
_entity_poly.type
_entity_poly.pdbx_seq_one_letter_code
_entity_poly.pdbx_strand_id
1 'polypeptide(L)'
;MVARDLLRELEGRGVRLAVQDGRLVARGPQGAVTPELAAQIGAQKDALLRELQAGTGGSLALLPEALVRLVRAAASNHLNRSGFLPDGIVPNLGEYVLACASLYACGFEPERQLAGLWAARRVWGA
;
A
#
# COMPACT_ATOMS: atom_id res chain seq x y z
N MET A 1 19.86 19.72 0.42
CA MET A 1 19.39 18.32 0.54
C MET A 1 17.91 18.27 0.25
N VAL A 2 17.49 17.31 -0.56
CA VAL A 2 16.10 17.11 -0.98
C VAL A 2 15.39 16.29 0.10
N ALA A 3 14.14 16.61 0.45
CA ALA A 3 13.39 15.97 1.53
C ALA A 3 13.31 14.42 1.40
N ARG A 4 13.38 13.88 0.18
CA ARG A 4 13.45 12.43 -0.10
C ARG A 4 14.72 11.76 0.44
N ASP A 5 15.84 12.46 0.40
CA ASP A 5 17.13 11.95 0.85
C ASP A 5 17.12 11.79 2.38
N LEU A 6 16.53 12.78 3.07
CA LEU A 6 16.33 12.77 4.52
C LEU A 6 15.38 11.63 4.95
N LEU A 7 14.28 11.42 4.22
CA LEU A 7 13.34 10.32 4.46
C LEU A 7 14.02 8.96 4.33
N ARG A 8 14.87 8.80 3.31
CA ARG A 8 15.60 7.55 3.05
C ARG A 8 16.68 7.27 4.08
N GLU A 9 17.37 8.32 4.55
CA GLU A 9 18.35 8.20 5.64
C GLU A 9 17.69 7.87 6.98
N LEU A 10 16.51 8.46 7.26
CA LEU A 10 15.71 8.15 8.44
C LEU A 10 15.20 6.71 8.39
N GLU A 11 14.70 6.25 7.24
CA GLU A 11 14.27 4.85 7.05
C GLU A 11 15.44 3.87 7.21
N GLY A 12 16.62 4.21 6.68
CA GLY A 12 17.86 3.44 6.88
C GLY A 12 18.32 3.34 8.33
N ARG A 13 17.88 4.26 9.19
CA ARG A 13 18.11 4.25 10.64
C ARG A 13 16.94 3.66 11.44
N GLY A 14 15.93 3.11 10.75
CA GLY A 14 14.74 2.52 11.38
C GLY A 14 13.75 3.55 11.93
N VAL A 15 13.86 4.81 11.52
CA VAL A 15 12.93 5.89 11.89
C VAL A 15 11.90 6.06 10.79
N ARG A 16 10.65 5.78 11.10
CA ARG A 16 9.51 6.04 10.22
C ARG A 16 8.87 7.38 10.58
N LEU A 17 8.85 8.29 9.63
CA LEU A 17 8.05 9.52 9.72
C LEU A 17 6.61 9.20 9.29
N ALA A 18 5.65 9.47 10.17
CA ALA A 18 4.23 9.38 9.88
C ALA A 18 3.57 10.74 10.08
N VAL A 19 2.52 11.04 9.32
CA VAL A 19 1.68 12.21 9.56
C VAL A 19 0.49 11.76 10.42
N GLN A 20 0.38 12.31 11.63
CA GLN A 20 -0.74 12.05 12.52
C GLN A 20 -1.35 13.41 12.91
N ASP A 21 -2.63 13.62 12.62
CA ASP A 21 -3.34 14.87 12.93
C ASP A 21 -2.70 16.14 12.33
N GLY A 22 -2.16 16.04 11.10
CA GLY A 22 -1.45 17.14 10.44
C GLY A 22 -0.08 17.47 11.05
N ARG A 23 0.42 16.64 11.97
CA ARG A 23 1.74 16.78 12.60
C ARG A 23 2.65 15.63 12.16
N LEU A 24 3.91 15.96 11.91
CA LEU A 24 4.96 14.98 11.63
C LEU A 24 5.33 14.28 12.94
N VAL A 25 5.07 12.98 13.00
CA VAL A 25 5.41 12.10 14.12
C VAL A 25 6.52 11.17 13.65
N ALA A 26 7.71 11.31 14.23
CA ALA A 26 8.79 10.35 14.05
C ALA A 26 8.60 9.16 15.00
N ARG A 27 8.50 7.95 14.45
CA ARG A 27 8.48 6.70 15.19
C ARG A 27 9.76 5.93 14.89
N GLY A 28 10.61 5.74 15.90
CA GLY A 28 11.85 5.00 15.77
C GLY A 28 12.44 4.65 17.13
N PRO A 29 13.53 3.89 17.16
CA PRO A 29 14.21 3.52 18.40
C PRO A 29 14.71 4.78 19.16
N GLN A 30 14.72 4.69 20.48
CA GLN A 30 15.05 5.82 21.37
C GLN A 30 16.47 6.32 21.06
N GLY A 31 16.60 7.59 20.65
CA GLY A 31 17.88 8.21 20.26
C GLY A 31 18.15 8.28 18.75
N ALA A 32 17.30 7.70 17.90
CA ALA A 32 17.46 7.77 16.45
C ALA A 32 17.11 9.13 15.83
N VAL A 33 16.36 9.96 16.57
CA VAL A 33 16.12 11.37 16.23
C VAL A 33 17.08 12.23 17.05
N THR A 34 18.20 12.63 16.45
CA THR A 34 19.12 13.60 17.07
C THR A 34 18.52 15.00 17.03
N PRO A 35 18.89 15.91 17.96
CA PRO A 35 18.39 17.30 17.96
C PRO A 35 18.72 18.06 16.67
N GLU A 36 19.84 17.73 16.01
CA GLU A 36 20.18 18.26 14.67
C GLU A 36 19.21 17.79 13.58
N LEU A 37 18.77 16.52 13.63
CA LEU A 37 17.74 15.97 12.75
C LEU A 37 16.37 16.59 13.02
N ALA A 38 16.03 16.86 14.29
CA ALA A 38 14.79 17.54 14.64
C ALA A 38 14.75 18.99 14.08
N ALA A 39 15.89 19.70 14.13
CA ALA A 39 16.00 21.04 13.54
C ALA A 39 15.86 21.01 12.01
N GLN A 40 16.45 20.00 11.34
CA GLN A 40 16.33 19.80 9.90
C GLN A 40 14.89 19.42 9.48
N ILE A 41 14.22 18.54 10.23
CA ILE A 41 12.81 18.19 10.03
C ILE A 41 11.92 19.42 10.22
N GLY A 42 12.22 20.27 11.20
CA GLY A 42 11.52 21.54 11.41
C GLY A 42 11.72 22.54 10.27
N ALA A 43 12.95 22.68 9.77
CA ALA A 43 13.28 23.59 8.67
C ALA A 43 12.67 23.18 7.33
N GLN A 44 12.49 21.87 7.10
CA GLN A 44 11.90 21.32 5.88
C GLN A 44 10.49 20.77 6.09
N LYS A 45 9.81 21.15 7.18
CA LYS A 45 8.51 20.59 7.60
C LYS A 45 7.46 20.61 6.48
N ASP A 46 7.32 21.71 5.77
CA ASP A 46 6.34 21.86 4.68
C ASP A 46 6.68 21.00 3.46
N ALA A 47 7.96 20.90 3.12
CA ALA A 47 8.43 20.04 2.02
C ALA A 47 8.28 18.55 2.38
N LEU A 48 8.58 18.18 3.63
CA LEU A 48 8.37 16.83 4.16
C LEU A 48 6.89 16.49 4.26
N LEU A 49 6.02 17.43 4.66
CA LEU A 49 4.57 17.23 4.65
C LEU A 49 4.02 17.05 3.25
N ARG A 50 4.48 17.84 2.26
CA ARG A 50 4.10 17.63 0.86
C ARG A 50 4.61 16.31 0.31
N GLU A 51 5.86 15.95 0.59
CA GLU A 51 6.45 14.68 0.14
C GLU A 51 5.87 13.48 0.87
N LEU A 52 5.47 13.62 2.14
CA LEU A 52 4.72 12.59 2.85
C LEU A 52 3.28 12.54 2.36
N GLN A 53 2.59 13.66 2.08
CA GLN A 53 1.26 13.60 1.47
C GLN A 53 1.30 13.01 0.05
N ALA A 54 2.35 13.32 -0.73
CA ALA A 54 2.61 12.72 -2.03
C ALA A 54 3.12 11.26 -1.93
N GLY A 55 3.81 10.92 -0.85
CA GLY A 55 4.51 9.64 -0.61
C GLY A 55 3.81 8.69 0.37
N THR A 56 2.68 9.09 0.98
CA THR A 56 1.80 8.19 1.76
C THR A 56 1.05 7.21 0.83
N GLY A 57 1.36 7.21 -0.47
CA GLY A 57 1.15 6.06 -1.35
C GLY A 57 2.00 4.82 -1.02
N GLY A 58 2.81 4.84 0.05
CA GLY A 58 3.62 3.71 0.51
C GLY A 58 3.00 2.78 1.56
N SER A 59 1.81 3.10 2.09
CA SER A 59 1.02 2.14 2.87
C SER A 59 -0.26 1.87 2.10
N LEU A 60 -0.23 0.84 1.26
CA LEU A 60 -1.45 0.34 0.62
C LEU A 60 -2.53 0.18 1.69
N ALA A 61 -3.71 0.72 1.41
CA ALA A 61 -4.84 0.53 2.30
C ALA A 61 -5.05 -0.99 2.48
N LEU A 62 -5.36 -1.43 3.70
CA LEU A 62 -5.70 -2.82 3.92
C LEU A 62 -6.90 -3.17 3.01
N LEU A 63 -6.83 -4.35 2.39
CA LEU A 63 -7.93 -4.83 1.55
C LEU A 63 -9.21 -4.91 2.41
N PRO A 64 -10.36 -4.43 1.90
CA PRO A 64 -11.65 -4.63 2.55
C PRO A 64 -11.93 -6.10 2.85
N GLU A 65 -12.62 -6.40 3.96
CA GLU A 65 -12.89 -7.79 4.39
C GLU A 65 -13.53 -8.66 3.30
N ALA A 66 -14.40 -8.07 2.48
CA ALA A 66 -15.04 -8.75 1.36
C ALA A 66 -14.02 -9.29 0.33
N LEU A 67 -12.97 -8.52 0.04
CA LEU A 67 -11.88 -8.93 -0.85
C LEU A 67 -10.92 -9.89 -0.14
N VAL A 68 -10.68 -9.73 1.16
CA VAL A 68 -9.89 -10.70 1.94
C VAL A 68 -10.52 -12.09 1.88
N ARG A 69 -11.85 -12.20 1.99
CA ARG A 69 -12.55 -13.50 1.85
C ARG A 69 -12.40 -14.10 0.44
N LEU A 70 -12.47 -13.26 -0.59
CA LEU A 70 -12.23 -13.68 -1.98
C LEU A 70 -10.80 -14.21 -2.16
N VAL A 71 -9.79 -13.48 -1.67
CA VAL A 71 -8.38 -13.90 -1.74
C VAL A 71 -8.16 -15.19 -0.96
N ARG A 72 -8.79 -15.35 0.21
CA ARG A 72 -8.72 -16.61 0.97
C ARG A 72 -9.38 -17.76 0.19
N ALA A 73 -10.52 -17.54 -0.44
CA ALA A 73 -11.16 -18.55 -1.29
C ALA A 73 -10.29 -18.93 -2.49
N ALA A 74 -9.59 -17.96 -3.09
CA ALA A 74 -8.60 -18.19 -4.14
C ALA A 74 -7.43 -19.05 -3.63
N ALA A 75 -6.86 -18.68 -2.49
CA ALA A 75 -5.75 -19.41 -1.86
C ALA A 75 -6.13 -20.83 -1.43
N SER A 76 -7.39 -21.05 -1.05
CA SER A 76 -7.94 -22.37 -0.72
C SER A 76 -8.44 -23.13 -1.95
N ASN A 77 -8.13 -22.69 -3.17
CA ASN A 77 -8.45 -23.38 -4.42
C ASN A 77 -9.96 -23.47 -4.73
N HIS A 78 -10.81 -22.67 -4.06
CA HIS A 78 -12.26 -22.68 -4.23
C HIS A 78 -12.74 -21.83 -5.43
N LEU A 79 -11.82 -21.18 -6.16
CA LEU A 79 -12.10 -20.32 -7.30
C LEU A 79 -11.50 -20.85 -8.63
N ASN A 80 -11.16 -22.13 -8.70
CA ASN A 80 -10.65 -22.78 -9.93
C ASN A 80 -11.74 -23.01 -10.98
N ARG A 81 -12.37 -21.91 -11.39
CA ARG A 81 -13.36 -21.89 -12.47
C ARG A 81 -13.08 -20.69 -13.36
N SER A 82 -13.50 -20.79 -14.60
CA SER A 82 -13.46 -19.68 -15.55
C SER A 82 -14.41 -18.57 -15.10
N GLY A 83 -14.06 -17.32 -15.36
CA GLY A 83 -14.88 -16.16 -15.04
C GLY A 83 -14.92 -15.16 -16.19
N PHE A 84 -16.09 -14.56 -16.42
CA PHE A 84 -16.25 -13.48 -17.38
C PHE A 84 -16.05 -12.15 -16.65
N LEU A 85 -14.94 -11.47 -16.94
CA LEU A 85 -14.61 -10.15 -16.40
C LEU A 85 -14.79 -9.08 -17.47
N PRO A 86 -14.84 -7.78 -17.09
CA PRO A 86 -14.94 -6.68 -18.05
C PRO A 86 -13.79 -6.64 -19.08
N ASP A 87 -12.61 -7.12 -18.68
CA ASP A 87 -11.40 -7.20 -19.54
C ASP A 87 -11.36 -8.46 -20.42
N GLY A 88 -12.31 -9.39 -20.24
CA GLY A 88 -12.39 -10.62 -21.02
C GLY A 88 -12.59 -11.89 -20.18
N ILE A 89 -12.42 -13.04 -20.83
CA ILE A 89 -12.55 -14.35 -20.20
C ILE A 89 -11.26 -14.68 -19.47
N VAL A 90 -11.39 -14.93 -18.17
CA VAL A 90 -10.29 -15.44 -17.35
C VAL A 90 -10.46 -16.95 -17.22
N PRO A 91 -9.46 -17.75 -17.64
CA PRO A 91 -9.55 -19.21 -17.60
C PRO A 91 -9.60 -19.75 -16.17
N ASN A 92 -8.90 -19.10 -15.23
CA ASN A 92 -8.89 -19.42 -13.81
C ASN A 92 -9.04 -18.16 -12.95
N LEU A 93 -10.22 -18.00 -12.34
CA LEU A 93 -10.54 -16.86 -11.49
C LEU A 93 -9.67 -16.79 -10.23
N GLY A 94 -9.30 -17.95 -9.66
CA GLY A 94 -8.44 -18.04 -8.48
C GLY A 94 -7.05 -17.48 -8.75
N GLU A 95 -6.41 -17.91 -9.83
CA GLU A 95 -5.09 -17.41 -10.23
C GLU A 95 -5.11 -15.90 -10.52
N TYR A 96 -6.15 -15.42 -11.19
CA TYR A 96 -6.34 -13.99 -11.42
C TYR A 96 -6.46 -13.18 -10.13
N VAL A 97 -7.27 -13.64 -9.17
CA VAL A 97 -7.42 -12.97 -7.86
C VAL A 97 -6.08 -12.93 -7.11
N LEU A 98 -5.32 -14.03 -7.11
CA LEU A 98 -4.01 -14.09 -6.47
C LEU A 98 -3.00 -13.17 -7.15
N ALA A 99 -3.01 -13.10 -8.48
CA ALA A 99 -2.16 -12.20 -9.25
C ALA A 99 -2.46 -10.73 -8.91
N CYS A 100 -3.73 -10.32 -8.95
CA CYS A 100 -4.14 -8.96 -8.59
C CYS A 100 -3.79 -8.63 -7.13
N ALA A 101 -4.04 -9.55 -6.19
CA ALA A 101 -3.70 -9.33 -4.78
C ALA A 101 -2.19 -9.18 -4.55
N SER A 102 -1.37 -9.97 -5.26
CA SER A 102 0.09 -9.90 -5.18
C SER A 102 0.62 -8.58 -5.76
N LEU A 103 0.12 -8.19 -6.95
CA LEU A 103 0.49 -6.92 -7.57
C LEU A 103 0.04 -5.72 -6.73
N TYR A 104 -1.16 -5.79 -6.14
CA TYR A 104 -1.64 -4.80 -5.19
C TYR A 104 -0.68 -4.68 -4.01
N ALA A 105 -0.32 -5.78 -3.36
CA ALA A 105 0.58 -5.81 -2.20
C ALA A 105 1.99 -5.28 -2.51
N CYS A 106 2.46 -5.46 -3.75
CA CYS A 106 3.73 -4.91 -4.23
C CYS A 106 3.64 -3.44 -4.68
N GLY A 107 2.45 -2.82 -4.66
CA GLY A 107 2.24 -1.43 -5.04
C GLY A 107 2.19 -1.18 -6.55
N PHE A 108 2.04 -2.24 -7.36
CA PHE A 108 1.91 -2.09 -8.81
C PHE A 108 0.47 -1.75 -9.20
N GLU A 109 0.25 -0.52 -9.69
CA GLU A 109 -1.06 -0.01 -10.14
C GLU A 109 -2.21 -0.37 -9.17
N PRO A 110 -2.14 0.01 -7.88
CA PRO A 110 -3.01 -0.54 -6.85
C PRO A 110 -4.50 -0.29 -7.11
N GLU A 111 -4.86 0.84 -7.73
CA GLU A 111 -6.26 1.13 -8.11
C GLU A 111 -6.78 0.16 -9.17
N ARG A 112 -5.95 -0.16 -10.17
CA ARG A 112 -6.28 -1.14 -11.21
C ARG A 112 -6.43 -2.54 -10.63
N GLN A 113 -5.52 -2.94 -9.75
CA GLN A 113 -5.59 -4.25 -9.10
C GLN A 113 -6.82 -4.37 -8.19
N LEU A 114 -7.15 -3.29 -7.47
CA LEU A 114 -8.35 -3.24 -6.64
C LEU A 114 -9.63 -3.33 -7.49
N ALA A 115 -9.68 -2.66 -8.64
CA ALA A 115 -10.79 -2.77 -9.58
C ALA A 115 -10.94 -4.21 -10.12
N GLY A 116 -9.83 -4.87 -10.45
CA GLY A 116 -9.80 -6.29 -10.85
C GLY A 116 -10.34 -7.23 -9.76
N LEU A 117 -9.93 -7.03 -8.51
CA LEU A 117 -10.44 -7.81 -7.37
C LEU A 117 -11.95 -7.62 -7.17
N TRP A 118 -12.47 -6.41 -7.32
CA TRP A 118 -13.93 -6.16 -7.25
C TRP A 118 -14.70 -6.75 -8.43
N ALA A 119 -14.12 -6.78 -9.63
CA ALA A 119 -14.72 -7.48 -10.76
C ALA A 119 -14.79 -8.99 -10.50
N ALA A 120 -13.70 -9.61 -10.02
CA ALA A 120 -13.69 -11.02 -9.64
C ALA A 120 -14.66 -11.35 -8.51
N ARG A 121 -14.79 -10.46 -7.51
CA ARG A 121 -15.78 -10.57 -6.42
C ARG A 121 -17.21 -10.67 -6.95
N ARG A 122 -17.56 -9.86 -7.95
CA ARG A 122 -18.90 -9.87 -8.57
C ARG A 122 -19.19 -11.19 -9.28
N VAL A 123 -18.20 -11.75 -9.98
CA VAL A 123 -18.32 -13.07 -10.64
C VAL A 123 -18.40 -14.23 -9.65
N TRP A 124 -17.82 -14.09 -8.47
CA TRP A 124 -17.91 -15.11 -7.42
C TRP A 124 -19.22 -15.06 -6.63
N GLY A 125 -19.77 -13.87 -6.40
CA GLY A 125 -21.03 -13.67 -5.67
C GLY A 125 -22.30 -13.85 -6.50
N ALA A 126 -22.16 -13.99 -7.83
CA ALA A 126 -23.22 -14.40 -8.76
C ALA A 126 -23.26 -15.93 -8.87
#